data_AF-A0A954T2F5-F1
#
_entry.id   AF-A0A954T2F5-F1
#
_cell.length_a   1.000
_cell.length_b   1.000
_cell.length_c   1.000
_cell.angle_alpha   90.00
_cell.angle_beta   90.00
_cell.angle_gamma   90.00
#
_symmetry.space_group_name_H-M   'P 1'
#
loop_
_entity.id
_entity.type
_entity.pdbx_description
1 polymer ?
#
loop_
_entity_poly.entity_id
_entity_poly.type
_entity_poly.pdbx_seq_one_letter_code
_entity_poly.pdbx_strand_id
1 'polypeptide(L)'
;LVDTTFDLGRRFAEILHEAHDFECLYEPQCNIVVFRYIPDELRNAPPQQVGEFNRRLRRRLIESGEFYIVQTNINGIGALRVTIINPLTTEDHLRGLLDAIRQTARDISSSRPPLAD
;
A
#
# COMPACT_ATOMS: atom_id res chain seq x y z
N LEU A 1 -7.96 13.11 20.06
CA LEU A 1 -7.90 13.34 18.60
C LEU A 1 -6.56 12.89 18.02
N VAL A 2 -5.44 13.37 18.56
CA VAL A 2 -4.09 12.85 18.24
C VAL A 2 -3.95 11.39 18.68
N ASP A 3 -4.42 11.04 19.87
CA ASP A 3 -4.37 9.65 20.35
C ASP A 3 -5.16 8.71 19.43
N THR A 4 -6.36 9.14 18.99
CA THR A 4 -7.22 8.38 18.08
C THR A 4 -6.54 8.06 16.73
N THR A 5 -5.77 8.99 16.16
CA THR A 5 -5.07 8.74 14.89
C THR A 5 -3.81 7.91 15.06
N PHE A 6 -3.18 7.94 16.24
CA PHE A 6 -2.10 7.03 16.61
C PHE A 6 -2.62 5.60 16.78
N ASP A 7 -3.78 5.44 17.40
CA ASP A 7 -4.46 4.16 17.56
C ASP A 7 -4.83 3.57 16.18
N LEU A 8 -5.34 4.40 15.27
CA LEU A 8 -5.60 4.00 13.88
C LEU A 8 -4.32 3.59 13.13
N GLY A 9 -3.19 4.25 13.39
CA GLY A 9 -1.89 3.86 12.84
C GLY A 9 -1.49 2.45 13.26
N ARG A 10 -1.56 2.15 14.56
CA ARG A 10 -1.30 0.81 15.10
C ARG A 10 -2.28 -0.22 14.57
N ARG A 11 -3.57 0.12 14.55
CA ARG A 11 -4.60 -0.76 14.00
C ARG A 11 -4.39 -1.08 12.53
N PHE A 12 -3.90 -0.11 11.76
CA PHE A 12 -3.58 -0.36 10.36
C PHE A 12 -2.37 -1.31 10.19
N ALA A 13 -1.35 -1.19 11.04
CA ALA A 13 -0.24 -2.15 11.06
C ALA A 13 -0.71 -3.57 11.41
N GLU A 14 -1.62 -3.74 12.37
CA GLU A 14 -2.23 -5.03 12.68
C GLU A 14 -2.94 -5.63 11.45
N ILE A 15 -3.76 -4.84 10.77
CA ILE A 15 -4.46 -5.25 9.53
C ILE A 15 -3.45 -5.66 8.44
N LEU A 16 -2.33 -4.93 8.30
CA LEU A 16 -1.27 -5.26 7.35
C LEU A 16 -0.57 -6.57 7.72
N HIS A 17 -0.33 -6.84 9.01
CA HIS A 17 0.27 -8.09 9.48
C HIS A 17 -0.64 -9.31 9.29
N GLU A 18 -1.96 -9.13 9.37
CA GLU A 18 -2.95 -10.16 9.05
C GLU A 18 -3.01 -10.47 7.54
N ALA A 19 -2.57 -9.54 6.69
CA ALA A 19 -2.65 -9.65 5.24
C ALA A 19 -1.35 -10.22 4.63
N HIS A 20 -1.39 -11.49 4.20
CA HIS A 20 -0.25 -12.22 3.62
C HIS A 20 0.43 -11.58 2.39
N ASP A 21 -0.26 -10.68 1.69
CA ASP A 21 0.17 -9.98 0.49
C ASP A 21 0.66 -8.56 0.76
N PHE A 22 0.76 -8.16 2.03
CA PHE A 22 1.30 -6.89 2.47
C PHE A 22 2.48 -7.07 3.43
N GLU A 23 3.39 -6.11 3.41
CA GLU A 23 4.53 -6.02 4.31
C GLU A 23 4.47 -4.66 5.01
N CYS A 24 4.22 -4.65 6.32
CA CYS A 24 4.43 -3.45 7.14
C CYS A 24 5.95 -3.27 7.38
N LEU A 25 6.52 -2.15 6.94
CA LEU A 25 7.98 -1.97 6.96
C LEU A 25 8.51 -1.56 8.33
N TYR A 26 7.67 -0.96 9.17
CA TYR A 26 8.02 -0.51 10.52
C TYR A 26 6.78 -0.52 11.41
N GLU A 27 6.98 -0.83 12.68
CA GLU A 27 5.94 -0.62 13.70
C GLU A 27 5.66 0.89 13.81
N PRO A 28 4.42 1.35 13.53
CA PRO A 28 4.12 2.77 13.54
C PRO A 28 4.13 3.33 14.96
N GLN A 29 4.95 4.35 15.17
CA GLN A 29 5.01 5.11 16.44
C GLN A 29 4.06 6.32 16.44
N CYS A 30 3.33 6.54 15.33
CA CYS A 30 2.41 7.66 15.14
C CYS A 30 1.37 7.32 14.07
N ASN A 31 0.67 8.33 13.55
CA ASN A 31 -0.34 8.20 12.50
C ASN A 31 0.24 8.03 11.08
N ILE A 32 1.53 7.70 10.94
CA ILE A 32 2.20 7.42 9.67
C ILE A 32 2.52 5.94 9.60
N VAL A 33 2.06 5.29 8.53
CA VAL A 33 2.33 3.87 8.27
C VAL A 33 2.98 3.72 6.90
N VAL A 34 4.05 2.93 6.84
CA VAL A 34 4.84 2.66 5.63
C VAL A 34 4.82 1.17 5.35
N PHE A 35 4.43 0.79 4.13
CA PHE A 35 4.19 -0.60 3.79
C PHE A 35 4.46 -0.87 2.30
N ARG A 36 4.51 -2.14 1.92
CA ARG A 36 4.54 -2.60 0.54
C ARG A 36 3.41 -3.58 0.28
N TYR A 37 2.92 -3.56 -0.93
CA TYR A 37 2.12 -4.65 -1.48
C TYR A 37 3.04 -5.61 -2.25
N ILE A 38 2.94 -6.90 -1.94
CA ILE A 38 3.75 -7.98 -2.51
C ILE A 38 2.78 -9.06 -3.02
N PRO A 39 2.28 -8.94 -4.27
CA PRO A 39 1.43 -9.96 -4.84
C PRO A 39 2.19 -11.28 -5.01
N ASP A 40 1.48 -12.40 -5.05
CA ASP A 40 2.07 -13.74 -5.10
C ASP A 40 3.07 -13.90 -6.25
N GLU A 41 2.79 -13.30 -7.41
CA GLU A 41 3.65 -13.33 -8.60
C GLU A 41 5.00 -12.63 -8.39
N LEU A 42 5.11 -11.74 -7.40
CA LEU A 42 6.33 -11.00 -7.08
C LEU A 42 7.02 -11.46 -5.79
N ARG A 43 6.52 -12.50 -5.10
CA ARG A 43 7.13 -12.98 -3.83
C ARG A 43 8.60 -13.36 -3.96
N ASN A 44 9.00 -13.91 -5.11
CA ASN A 44 10.37 -14.32 -5.38
C ASN A 44 11.13 -13.30 -6.26
N ALA A 45 10.54 -12.14 -6.55
CA ALA A 45 11.16 -11.13 -7.38
C ALA A 45 12.23 -10.34 -6.58
N PRO A 46 13.23 -9.76 -7.26
CA PRO A 46 14.17 -8.84 -6.62
C PRO A 46 13.43 -7.66 -5.95
N PRO A 47 13.89 -7.16 -4.78
CA PRO A 47 13.24 -6.06 -4.07
C PRO A 47 13.00 -4.82 -4.93
N GLN A 48 13.91 -4.53 -5.87
CA GLN A 48 13.80 -3.40 -6.80
C GLN A 48 12.56 -3.51 -7.69
N GLN A 49 12.22 -4.72 -8.16
CA GLN A 49 11.02 -4.96 -8.97
C GLN A 49 9.74 -4.77 -8.14
N VAL A 50 9.73 -5.25 -6.89
CA VAL A 50 8.63 -4.99 -5.94
C VAL A 50 8.45 -3.49 -5.71
N GLY A 51 9.55 -2.76 -5.52
CA GLY A 51 9.53 -1.31 -5.33
C GLY A 51 9.02 -0.56 -6.57
N GLU A 52 9.44 -0.95 -7.77
CA GLU A 52 8.93 -0.42 -9.04
C GLU A 52 7.44 -0.68 -9.22
N PHE A 53 7.00 -1.89 -8.89
CA PHE A 53 5.59 -2.25 -8.94
C PHE A 53 4.75 -1.37 -8.01
N ASN A 54 5.17 -1.18 -6.75
CA ASN A 54 4.48 -0.31 -5.80
C ASN A 54 4.40 1.15 -6.28
N ARG A 55 5.43 1.67 -6.95
CA ARG A 55 5.39 3.01 -7.57
C ARG A 55 4.36 3.10 -8.69
N ARG A 56 4.31 2.10 -9.58
CA ARG A 56 3.32 2.03 -10.66
C ARG A 56 1.90 1.90 -10.11
N LEU A 57 1.71 1.05 -9.10
CA LEU A 57 0.45 0.83 -8.41
C LEU A 57 -0.06 2.11 -7.77
N ARG A 58 0.78 2.82 -7.01
CA ARG A 58 0.41 4.10 -6.38
C ARG A 58 -0.05 5.13 -7.40
N ARG A 59 0.62 5.23 -8.55
CA ARG A 59 0.22 6.14 -9.62
C ARG A 59 -1.18 5.80 -10.13
N ARG A 60 -1.44 4.53 -10.45
CA ARG A 60 -2.74 4.09 -10.97
C ARG A 60 -3.87 4.26 -9.95
N LEU A 61 -3.59 3.97 -8.68
CA LEU A 61 -4.55 4.16 -7.58
C LEU A 61 -4.98 5.63 -7.45
N ILE A 62 -4.06 6.58 -7.60
CA ILE A 62 -4.40 8.01 -7.50
C ILE A 62 -5.13 8.52 -8.74
N GLU A 63 -4.78 8.00 -9.92
CA GLU A 63 -5.53 8.29 -11.14
C GLU A 63 -6.99 7.81 -11.07
N SER A 64 -7.30 6.80 -10.24
CA SER A 64 -8.68 6.38 -10.00
C SER A 64 -9.49 7.40 -9.17
N GLY A 65 -8.82 8.23 -8.37
CA GLY A 65 -9.45 9.17 -7.43
C GLY A 65 -10.05 8.53 -6.17
N GLU A 66 -10.04 7.20 -6.04
CA GLU A 66 -10.68 6.49 -4.92
C GLU A 66 -9.93 6.70 -3.60
N PHE A 67 -8.60 6.62 -3.63
CA PHE A 67 -7.74 6.84 -2.46
C PHE A 67 -6.58 7.76 -2.80
N TYR A 68 -6.21 8.61 -1.83
CA TYR A 68 -4.99 9.40 -1.89
C TYR A 68 -3.94 8.85 -0.94
N ILE A 69 -2.87 8.29 -1.49
CA ILE A 69 -1.69 7.84 -0.75
C ILE A 69 -0.41 8.41 -1.36
N VAL A 70 0.68 8.40 -0.60
CA VAL A 70 1.97 8.85 -1.11
C VAL A 70 2.95 7.69 -1.19
N GLN A 71 4.07 7.92 -1.84
CA GLN A 71 5.16 6.94 -1.92
C GLN A 71 6.38 7.46 -1.17
N THR A 72 7.24 6.55 -0.75
CA THR A 72 8.56 6.83 -0.18
C THR A 72 9.55 5.75 -0.65
N ASN A 73 10.83 5.91 -0.32
CA ASN A 73 11.84 4.90 -0.53
C ASN A 73 12.39 4.44 0.83
N ILE A 74 12.45 3.14 1.04
CA ILE A 74 13.11 2.51 2.19
C ILE A 74 14.27 1.69 1.66
N ASN A 75 15.50 2.03 2.06
CA ASN A 75 16.73 1.42 1.55
C ASN A 75 16.83 1.43 0.00
N GLY A 76 16.38 2.52 -0.62
CA GLY A 76 16.33 2.67 -2.08
C GLY A 76 15.19 1.92 -2.78
N ILE A 77 14.36 1.17 -2.04
CA ILE A 77 13.25 0.39 -2.58
C ILE A 77 11.93 1.13 -2.36
N GLY A 78 11.14 1.26 -3.42
CA GLY A 78 9.84 1.92 -3.38
C GLY A 78 8.89 1.30 -2.36
N ALA A 79 8.14 2.15 -1.66
CA ALA A 79 7.14 1.78 -0.66
C ALA A 79 5.97 2.77 -0.69
N LEU A 80 4.84 2.33 -0.16
CA LEU A 80 3.63 3.14 0.05
C LEU A 80 3.67 3.76 1.45
N ARG A 81 3.09 4.94 1.58
CA ARG A 81 2.93 5.62 2.87
C ARG A 81 1.57 6.25 2.97
N VAL A 82 0.95 6.10 4.13
CA VAL A 82 -0.26 6.84 4.53
C VAL A 82 0.03 7.72 5.75
N THR A 83 -0.73 8.81 5.85
CA THR A 83 -0.78 9.64 7.05
C THR A 83 -2.25 9.79 7.44
N ILE A 84 -2.64 9.15 8.53
CA ILE A 84 -4.04 9.09 8.98
C ILE A 84 -4.31 10.34 9.81
N ILE A 85 -4.86 11.38 9.18
CA ILE A 85 -5.14 12.66 9.85
C ILE A 85 -6.62 12.86 10.15
N ASN A 86 -7.50 12.19 9.41
CA ASN A 86 -8.95 12.34 9.57
C ASN A 86 -9.44 11.44 10.71
N PRO A 87 -9.98 11.99 11.81
CA PRO A 87 -10.51 11.20 12.94
C PRO A 87 -11.77 10.39 12.58
N LEU A 88 -12.41 10.67 11.43
CA LEU A 88 -13.53 9.89 10.90
C LEU A 88 -13.06 8.68 10.07
N THR A 89 -11.75 8.48 9.92
CA THR A 89 -11.21 7.23 9.34
C THR A 89 -11.60 6.06 10.24
N THR A 90 -12.02 4.96 9.63
CA THR A 90 -12.45 3.74 10.32
C THR A 90 -11.62 2.57 9.82
N GLU A 91 -11.68 1.43 10.51
CA GLU A 91 -11.05 0.20 10.03
C GLU A 91 -11.54 -0.21 8.64
N ASP A 92 -12.83 0.00 8.34
CA ASP A 92 -13.40 -0.32 7.03
C ASP A 92 -12.75 0.51 5.91
N HIS A 93 -12.46 1.79 6.15
CA HIS A 93 -11.70 2.61 5.20
C HIS A 93 -10.28 2.07 4.98
N LEU A 94 -9.63 1.57 6.03
CA LEU A 94 -8.29 1.00 5.95
C LEU A 94 -8.29 -0.33 5.19
N ARG A 95 -9.28 -1.20 5.43
CA ARG A 95 -9.47 -2.44 4.68
C ARG A 95 -9.82 -2.16 3.21
N GLY A 96 -10.67 -1.17 2.96
CA GLY A 96 -11.00 -0.70 1.62
C GLY A 96 -9.78 -0.22 0.84
N LEU A 97 -8.82 0.43 1.50
CA LEU A 97 -7.54 0.81 0.87
C LEU A 97 -6.75 -0.42 0.39
N LEU A 98 -6.66 -1.48 1.19
CA LEU A 98 -5.97 -2.73 0.81
C LEU A 98 -6.68 -3.38 -0.39
N ASP A 99 -8.00 -3.40 -0.39
CA ASP A 99 -8.79 -3.97 -1.47
C ASP A 99 -8.65 -3.17 -2.77
N ALA A 100 -8.65 -1.83 -2.69
CA ALA A 100 -8.38 -0.97 -3.83
C ALA A 100 -6.96 -1.16 -4.39
N ILE A 101 -5.96 -1.37 -3.52
CA ILE A 101 -4.59 -1.72 -3.91
C ILE A 101 -4.56 -3.05 -4.67
N ARG A 102 -5.21 -4.09 -4.13
CA ARG A 102 -5.31 -5.41 -4.79
C ARG A 102 -6.02 -5.31 -6.14
N GLN A 103 -7.12 -4.58 -6.22
CA GLN A 103 -7.86 -4.39 -7.47
C GLN A 103 -6.99 -3.65 -8.50
N THR A 104 -6.35 -2.56 -8.10
CA THR A 104 -5.43 -1.81 -8.95
C THR A 104 -4.28 -2.69 -9.45
N ALA A 105 -3.74 -3.57 -8.61
CA ALA A 105 -2.71 -4.52 -9.00
C ALA A 105 -3.20 -5.49 -10.08
N ARG A 106 -4.41 -6.05 -9.93
CA ARG A 106 -5.04 -6.93 -10.92
C ARG A 106 -5.20 -6.22 -12.27
N ASP A 107 -5.61 -4.96 -12.26
CA ASP A 107 -5.79 -4.16 -13.47
C ASP A 107 -4.46 -3.85 -14.19
N ILE A 108 -3.38 -3.68 -13.42
CA ILE A 108 -2.02 -3.52 -13.99
C ILE A 108 -1.54 -4.82 -14.64
N SER A 109 -1.87 -5.98 -14.06
CA SER A 109 -1.50 -7.28 -14.61
C SER A 109 -2.32 -7.66 -15.85
N SER A 110 -3.60 -7.27 -15.92
CA SER A 110 -4.48 -7.54 -17.07
C SER A 110 -4.22 -6.62 -18.28
N SER A 111 -3.62 -5.44 -18.06
CA SER A 111 -3.30 -4.45 -19.10
C SER A 111 -1.93 -4.63 -19.76
N ARG A 112 -1.32 -5.82 -19.67
CA ARG A 112 -0.05 -6.12 -20.37
C ARG A 112 -0.24 -5.89 -21.87
N PRO A 113 0.52 -4.98 -22.51
CA PRO A 113 0.44 -4.85 -23.97
C PRO A 113 0.85 -6.18 -24.61
N PRO A 114 0.27 -6.55 -25.77
CA PRO A 114 0.71 -7.74 -26.49
C PRO A 114 2.21 -7.60 -26.73
N LEU A 115 2.95 -8.67 -26.40
CA LEU A 115 4.35 -8.81 -26.80
C LEU A 115 4.39 -8.56 -28.32
N ALA A 116 5.12 -7.54 -28.74
CA ALA A 116 5.44 -7.41 -30.15
C ALA A 116 6.35 -8.60 -30.50
N ASP A 117 5.88 -9.45 -31.41
CA ASP A 117 6.65 -10.50 -32.06
C ASP A 117 7.86 -9.93 -32.83
#